data_AF-A0A7C5GB29-F1
#
_entry.id   AF-A0A7C5GB29-F1
#
_cell.length_a   1.000
_cell.length_b   1.000
_cell.length_c   1.000
_cell.angle_alpha   90.00
_cell.angle_beta   90.00
_cell.angle_gamma   90.00
#
_symmetry.space_group_name_H-M   'P 1'
#
loop_
_entity.id
_entity.type
_entity.pdbx_description
1 polymer ?
#
loop_
_entity_poly.entity_id
_entity_poly.type
_entity_poly.pdbx_seq_one_letter_code
_entity_poly.pdbx_strand_id
1 'polypeptide(L)'
;PSMQFLLDNQVLDGRVGYRVLTPLRIEGRPEAVLVDRGWVPAAADRRELPDVGVNDGWRRILGTVYVPYGRGFRLGPVTDESVVWPRRIQYLDFEALERMLPYPLVPYVIRLDPAQPAGFTRRWPTAPFSPDRHLGYAVQWFALAAAVLAIGLAYGLRRGRREVAHGPE
;
A
#
# COMPACT_ATOMS: atom_id res chain seq x y z
N PRO A 1 1.40 -24.08 -11.28
CA PRO A 1 0.65 -22.87 -10.83
C PRO A 1 1.40 -21.59 -11.23
N SER A 2 0.73 -20.66 -11.89
CA SER A 2 1.31 -19.35 -12.23
C SER A 2 1.68 -18.59 -10.95
N MET A 3 2.94 -18.16 -10.79
CA MET A 3 3.36 -17.36 -9.64
C MET A 3 2.69 -15.99 -9.73
N GLN A 4 1.86 -15.65 -8.74
CA GLN A 4 1.11 -14.39 -8.71
C GLN A 4 1.31 -13.71 -7.37
N PHE A 5 1.63 -12.42 -7.37
CA PHE A 5 1.61 -11.61 -6.17
C PHE A 5 0.31 -10.81 -6.08
N LEU A 6 -0.23 -10.72 -4.87
CA LEU A 6 -1.41 -9.94 -4.54
C LEU A 6 -0.97 -8.76 -3.68
N LEU A 7 -0.84 -7.58 -4.28
CA LEU A 7 -0.57 -6.35 -3.54
C LEU A 7 -1.83 -5.94 -2.78
N ASP A 8 -1.79 -6.02 -1.46
CA ASP A 8 -2.93 -5.81 -0.56
C ASP A 8 -3.24 -4.32 -0.32
N ASN A 9 -4.37 -4.08 0.34
CA ASN A 9 -4.85 -2.78 0.80
C ASN A 9 -5.03 -1.78 -0.35
N GLN A 10 -5.41 -2.29 -1.52
CA GLN A 10 -5.69 -1.49 -2.69
C GLN A 10 -7.17 -1.14 -2.69
N VAL A 11 -7.48 0.15 -2.54
CA VAL A 11 -8.86 0.62 -2.46
C VAL A 11 -9.33 1.06 -3.85
N LEU A 12 -10.47 0.51 -4.29
CA LEU A 12 -11.16 0.94 -5.50
C LEU A 12 -12.65 1.10 -5.18
N ASP A 13 -13.23 2.26 -5.49
CA ASP A 13 -14.64 2.61 -5.23
C ASP A 13 -15.10 2.27 -3.80
N GLY A 14 -14.26 2.58 -2.80
CA GLY A 14 -14.56 2.33 -1.38
C GLY A 14 -14.44 0.87 -0.94
N ARG A 15 -14.07 -0.05 -1.84
CA ARG A 15 -13.84 -1.46 -1.52
C ARG A 15 -12.35 -1.76 -1.47
N VAL A 16 -11.93 -2.49 -0.44
CA VAL A 16 -10.55 -2.98 -0.33
C VAL A 16 -10.38 -4.23 -1.19
N GLY A 17 -9.23 -4.36 -1.82
CA GLY A 17 -8.87 -5.49 -2.64
C GLY A 17 -7.38 -5.58 -2.91
N TYR A 18 -7.06 -6.34 -3.94
CA TYR A 18 -5.70 -6.67 -4.33
C TYR A 18 -5.43 -6.15 -5.73
N ARG A 19 -4.19 -5.73 -5.99
CA ARG A 19 -3.66 -5.69 -7.36
C ARG A 19 -2.94 -6.99 -7.67
N VAL A 20 -3.27 -7.59 -8.80
CA VAL A 20 -2.67 -8.84 -9.25
C VAL A 20 -1.43 -8.56 -10.09
N LEU A 21 -0.29 -9.03 -9.62
CA LEU A 21 1.01 -8.84 -10.25
C LEU A 21 1.55 -10.20 -10.71
N THR A 22 1.68 -10.38 -12.02
CA THR A 22 2.25 -11.59 -12.62
C THR A 22 3.67 -11.34 -13.09
N PRO A 23 4.68 -12.12 -12.67
CA PRO A 23 5.98 -12.09 -13.31
C PRO A 23 5.86 -12.61 -14.75
N LEU A 24 6.35 -11.82 -15.71
CA LEU A 24 6.47 -12.17 -17.11
C LEU A 24 7.96 -12.35 -17.44
N ARG A 25 8.32 -13.56 -17.88
CA ARG A 25 9.65 -13.81 -18.45
C ARG A 25 9.67 -13.38 -19.90
N ILE A 26 10.70 -12.63 -20.27
CA ILE A 26 10.92 -12.18 -21.65
C ILE A 26 11.84 -13.19 -22.34
N GLU A 27 11.50 -13.57 -23.57
CA GLU A 27 12.36 -14.47 -24.35
C GLU A 27 13.77 -13.91 -24.51
N GLY A 28 14.78 -14.77 -24.36
CA GLY A 28 16.19 -14.37 -24.45
C GLY A 28 16.71 -13.56 -23.28
N ARG A 29 15.93 -13.38 -22.19
CA ARG A 29 16.37 -12.68 -20.97
C ARG A 29 16.29 -13.57 -19.73
N PRO A 30 17.27 -13.48 -18.82
CA PRO A 30 17.19 -14.17 -17.54
C PRO A 30 16.17 -13.51 -16.61
N GLU A 31 16.03 -12.19 -16.65
CA GLU A 31 15.12 -11.44 -15.79
C GLU A 31 13.65 -11.51 -16.20
N ALA A 32 12.77 -11.41 -15.21
CA ALA A 32 11.33 -11.19 -15.38
C ALA A 32 10.95 -9.73 -15.10
N VAL A 33 9.80 -9.32 -15.60
CA VAL A 33 9.14 -8.04 -15.31
C VAL A 33 7.77 -8.29 -14.69
N LEU A 34 7.37 -7.52 -13.69
CA LEU A 34 6.02 -7.63 -13.14
C LEU A 34 5.00 -7.01 -14.09
N VAL A 35 3.91 -7.71 -14.34
CA VAL A 35 2.74 -7.22 -15.08
C VAL A 35 1.60 -7.03 -14.08
N ASP A 36 1.20 -5.79 -13.89
CA ASP A 36 0.01 -5.42 -13.12
C ASP A 36 -1.22 -5.63 -14.00
N ARG A 37 -1.95 -6.71 -13.71
CA ARG A 37 -3.13 -7.12 -14.45
C ARG A 37 -4.39 -6.37 -14.04
N GLY A 38 -4.35 -5.61 -12.95
CA GLY A 38 -5.50 -4.89 -12.43
C GLY A 38 -5.93 -5.34 -11.03
N TRP A 39 -7.08 -4.81 -10.61
CA TRP A 39 -7.63 -4.93 -9.27
C TRP A 39 -8.73 -5.99 -9.17
N VAL A 40 -8.72 -6.74 -8.08
CA VAL A 40 -9.77 -7.70 -7.66
C VAL A 40 -10.21 -7.42 -6.23
N PRO A 41 -11.51 -7.60 -5.90
CA PRO A 41 -11.98 -7.41 -4.53
C PRO A 41 -11.38 -8.45 -3.58
N ALA A 42 -11.14 -8.06 -2.33
CA ALA A 42 -10.84 -9.01 -1.28
C ALA A 42 -12.14 -9.65 -0.77
N ALA A 43 -12.07 -10.93 -0.41
CA ALA A 43 -13.12 -11.58 0.36
C ALA A 43 -13.23 -10.98 1.77
N ALA A 44 -14.36 -11.20 2.43
CA ALA A 44 -14.57 -10.76 3.80
C ALA A 44 -13.58 -11.46 4.76
N ASP A 45 -13.40 -12.78 4.59
CA ASP A 45 -12.29 -13.50 5.20
C ASP A 45 -11.01 -13.29 4.36
N ARG A 46 -10.00 -12.68 4.98
CA ARG A 46 -8.71 -12.40 4.34
C ARG A 46 -7.81 -13.64 4.20
N ARG A 47 -8.23 -14.79 4.72
CA ARG A 47 -7.58 -16.08 4.45
C ARG A 47 -7.99 -16.66 3.11
N GLU A 48 -9.16 -16.27 2.59
CA GLU A 48 -9.64 -16.66 1.27
C GLU A 48 -9.03 -15.74 0.21
N LEU A 49 -8.06 -16.26 -0.53
CA LEU A 49 -7.44 -15.54 -1.64
C LEU A 49 -8.25 -15.72 -2.93
N PRO A 50 -8.36 -14.68 -3.76
CA PRO A 50 -9.07 -14.77 -5.04
C PRO A 50 -8.34 -15.71 -6.00
N ASP A 51 -9.10 -16.45 -6.80
CA ASP A 51 -8.53 -17.19 -7.93
C ASP A 51 -8.11 -16.20 -9.03
N VAL A 52 -6.80 -16.05 -9.16
CA VAL A 52 -6.14 -15.14 -10.10
C VAL A 52 -5.22 -15.89 -11.06
N GLY A 53 -5.49 -17.20 -11.24
CA GLY A 53 -4.75 -18.04 -12.16
C GLY A 53 -4.72 -17.42 -13.55
N VAL A 54 -3.52 -17.35 -14.12
CA VAL A 54 -3.35 -16.97 -15.52
C VAL A 54 -2.79 -18.18 -16.23
N ASN A 55 -3.45 -18.60 -17.30
CA ASN A 55 -2.97 -19.67 -18.16
C ASN A 55 -1.53 -19.37 -18.59
N ASP A 56 -0.65 -20.35 -18.42
CA ASP A 56 0.74 -20.26 -18.87
C ASP A 56 0.80 -20.19 -20.42
N GLY A 57 1.93 -19.73 -20.95
CA GLY A 57 2.20 -19.72 -22.39
C GLY A 57 2.65 -18.37 -22.95
N TRP A 58 3.19 -18.42 -24.17
CA TRP A 58 3.73 -17.26 -24.89
C TRP A 58 2.62 -16.28 -25.27
N ARG A 59 2.79 -15.00 -24.88
CA ARG A 59 1.83 -13.94 -25.19
C ARG A 59 2.53 -12.61 -25.36
N ARG A 60 1.97 -11.77 -26.24
CA ARG A 60 2.36 -10.38 -26.39
C ARG A 60 1.66 -9.52 -25.34
N ILE A 61 2.42 -8.94 -24.42
CA ILE A 61 1.92 -7.97 -23.45
C ILE A 61 2.13 -6.56 -23.97
N LEU A 62 1.07 -5.75 -23.93
CA LEU A 62 1.08 -4.31 -24.22
C LEU A 62 0.64 -3.59 -22.95
N GLY A 63 1.29 -2.49 -22.64
CA GLY A 63 1.00 -1.73 -21.44
C GLY A 63 1.91 -0.54 -21.27
N THR A 64 1.74 0.17 -20.16
CA THR A 64 2.56 1.33 -19.80
C THR A 64 3.52 0.96 -18.68
N VAL A 65 4.78 1.36 -18.82
CA VAL A 65 5.77 1.17 -17.74
C VAL A 65 5.44 2.10 -16.57
N TYR A 66 5.40 1.53 -15.38
CA TYR A 66 5.26 2.23 -14.12
C TYR A 66 6.44 1.90 -13.21
N VAL A 67 7.11 2.95 -12.75
CA VAL A 67 8.16 2.87 -11.74
C VAL A 67 7.51 3.27 -10.41
N PRO A 68 7.32 2.34 -9.46
CA PRO A 68 6.76 2.68 -8.16
C PRO A 68 7.72 3.60 -7.40
N TYR A 69 7.18 4.65 -6.78
CA TYR A 69 7.96 5.56 -5.95
C TYR A 69 8.57 4.79 -4.77
N GLY A 70 9.88 4.94 -4.59
CA GLY A 70 10.69 4.06 -3.75
C GLY A 70 10.28 4.03 -2.26
N ARG A 71 10.42 2.84 -1.68
CA ARG A 71 10.55 2.50 -0.25
C ARG A 71 9.93 3.52 0.71
N GLY A 72 8.59 3.48 0.83
CA GLY A 72 7.91 4.01 2.02
C GLY A 72 8.42 3.31 3.29
N PHE A 73 8.26 3.99 4.43
CA PHE A 73 8.68 3.50 5.75
C PHE A 73 8.05 2.12 6.03
N ARG A 74 8.89 1.15 6.43
CA ARG A 74 8.50 -0.27 6.56
C ARG A 74 8.03 -0.55 8.00
N LEU A 75 6.75 -0.86 8.19
CA LEU A 75 6.26 -1.45 9.43
C LEU A 75 5.77 -2.87 9.14
N GLY A 76 6.54 -3.86 9.61
CA GLY A 76 6.14 -5.27 9.62
C GLY A 76 6.75 -6.17 8.54
N PRO A 77 6.50 -7.49 8.61
CA PRO A 77 7.02 -8.48 7.68
C PRO A 77 6.48 -8.27 6.25
N VAL A 78 7.33 -8.54 5.27
CA VAL A 78 7.09 -8.22 3.85
C VAL A 78 6.02 -9.13 3.22
N THR A 79 5.87 -10.35 3.72
CA THR A 79 4.94 -11.37 3.20
C THR A 79 4.60 -12.36 4.30
N ASP A 80 3.51 -13.11 4.11
CA ASP A 80 3.28 -14.40 4.76
C ASP A 80 4.41 -15.38 4.37
N GLU A 81 4.99 -16.09 5.33
CA GLU A 81 6.15 -16.99 5.13
C GLU A 81 5.78 -18.27 4.35
N SER A 82 4.49 -18.49 4.08
CA SER A 82 4.04 -19.63 3.28
C SER A 82 4.56 -19.60 1.84
N VAL A 83 4.91 -20.79 1.33
CA VAL A 83 5.36 -21.03 -0.06
C VAL A 83 4.17 -21.23 -1.01
N VAL A 84 2.94 -20.97 -0.53
CA VAL A 84 1.71 -21.20 -1.30
C VAL A 84 1.45 -20.01 -2.21
N TRP A 85 1.15 -20.29 -3.48
CA TRP A 85 0.76 -19.29 -4.47
C TRP A 85 -0.77 -19.25 -4.60
N PRO A 86 -1.39 -18.07 -4.81
CA PRO A 86 -0.78 -16.73 -4.93
C PRO A 86 -0.24 -16.18 -3.59
N ARG A 87 0.78 -15.31 -3.63
CA ARG A 87 1.40 -14.72 -2.41
C ARG A 87 0.93 -13.29 -2.17
N ARG A 88 0.47 -13.00 -0.97
CA ARG A 88 0.04 -11.66 -0.55
C ARG A 88 1.22 -10.82 -0.08
N ILE A 89 1.37 -9.62 -0.64
CA ILE A 89 2.42 -8.65 -0.30
C ILE A 89 1.79 -7.32 0.09
N GLN A 90 2.44 -6.60 1.01
CA GLN A 90 1.97 -5.26 1.42
C GLN A 90 2.60 -4.13 0.61
N TYR A 91 3.81 -4.36 0.09
CA TYR A 91 4.62 -3.35 -0.57
C TYR A 91 5.30 -3.93 -1.82
N LEU A 92 5.51 -3.07 -2.83
CA LEU A 92 6.34 -3.39 -4.00
C LEU A 92 7.83 -3.20 -3.64
N ASP A 93 8.41 -4.23 -3.04
CA ASP A 93 9.83 -4.31 -2.72
C ASP A 93 10.53 -5.33 -3.63
N PHE A 94 11.09 -4.85 -4.75
CA PHE A 94 11.67 -5.73 -5.76
C PHE A 94 12.79 -6.63 -5.24
N GLU A 95 13.60 -6.17 -4.28
CA GLU A 95 14.67 -6.97 -3.68
C GLU A 95 14.10 -8.12 -2.83
N ALA A 96 13.01 -7.86 -2.11
CA ALA A 96 12.32 -8.92 -1.37
C ALA A 96 11.57 -9.89 -2.31
N LEU A 97 10.91 -9.36 -3.35
CA LEU A 97 10.17 -10.16 -4.32
C LEU A 97 11.10 -11.05 -5.15
N GLU A 98 12.27 -10.56 -5.55
CA GLU A 98 13.27 -11.33 -6.28
C GLU A 98 13.71 -12.57 -5.49
N ARG A 99 13.93 -12.44 -4.18
CA ARG A 99 14.28 -13.59 -3.31
C ARG A 99 13.19 -14.66 -3.21
N MET A 100 11.96 -14.36 -3.64
CA MET A 100 10.82 -15.28 -3.64
C MET A 100 10.61 -15.96 -4.99
N LEU A 101 11.35 -15.53 -6.02
CA LEU A 101 11.25 -16.02 -7.39
C LEU A 101 12.51 -16.81 -7.77
N PRO A 102 12.41 -17.80 -8.67
CA PRO A 102 13.57 -18.55 -9.15
C PRO A 102 14.36 -17.82 -10.26
N TYR A 103 14.10 -16.53 -10.49
CA TYR A 103 14.72 -15.73 -11.53
C TYR A 103 14.85 -14.25 -11.08
N PRO A 104 15.81 -13.50 -11.64
CA PRO A 104 15.97 -12.07 -11.37
C PRO A 104 14.73 -11.26 -11.74
N LEU A 105 14.52 -10.12 -11.09
CA LEU A 105 13.34 -9.27 -11.28
C LEU A 105 13.76 -7.83 -11.58
N VAL A 106 13.33 -7.28 -12.70
CA VAL A 106 13.58 -5.85 -12.98
C VAL A 106 12.72 -4.96 -12.08
N PRO A 107 13.21 -3.78 -11.65
CA PRO A 107 12.50 -2.87 -10.76
C PRO A 107 11.41 -2.05 -11.49
N TYR A 108 10.65 -2.69 -12.38
CA TYR A 108 9.61 -2.06 -13.19
C TYR A 108 8.33 -2.89 -13.15
N VAL A 109 7.19 -2.20 -13.25
CA VAL A 109 5.87 -2.82 -13.41
C VAL A 109 5.28 -2.39 -14.74
N ILE A 110 4.83 -3.33 -15.55
CA ILE A 110 4.01 -3.04 -16.74
C ILE A 110 2.56 -3.02 -16.31
N ARG A 111 1.90 -1.87 -16.44
CA ARG A 111 0.45 -1.73 -16.27
C ARG A 111 -0.22 -2.24 -17.55
N LEU A 112 -0.88 -3.39 -17.46
CA LEU A 112 -1.48 -4.05 -18.61
C LEU A 112 -2.51 -3.15 -19.29
N ASP A 113 -2.39 -2.96 -20.60
CA ASP A 113 -3.30 -2.12 -21.39
C ASP A 113 -4.77 -2.56 -21.21
N PRO A 114 -5.76 -1.66 -21.05
CA PRO A 114 -7.18 -1.99 -20.89
C PRO A 114 -7.80 -2.85 -22.00
N ALA A 115 -7.26 -2.83 -23.22
CA ALA A 115 -7.74 -3.64 -24.33
C ALA A 115 -7.15 -5.07 -24.35
N GLN A 116 -6.10 -5.34 -23.58
CA GLN A 116 -5.49 -6.67 -23.51
C GLN A 116 -6.39 -7.67 -22.75
N PRO A 117 -6.44 -8.96 -23.15
CA PRO A 117 -7.18 -10.00 -22.44
C PRO A 117 -6.48 -10.42 -21.14
N ALA A 118 -7.19 -11.23 -20.34
CA ALA A 118 -6.69 -11.76 -19.06
C ALA A 118 -6.24 -10.67 -18.08
N GLY A 119 -6.92 -9.52 -18.08
CA GLY A 119 -6.79 -8.46 -17.08
C GLY A 119 -8.00 -8.40 -16.16
N PHE A 120 -7.82 -7.76 -15.01
CA PHE A 120 -8.87 -7.43 -14.04
C PHE A 120 -9.25 -5.94 -14.17
N THR A 121 -9.83 -5.36 -13.11
CA THR A 121 -10.24 -3.95 -13.13
C THR A 121 -9.02 -3.03 -13.24
N ARG A 122 -8.84 -2.38 -14.39
CA ARG A 122 -7.65 -1.58 -14.74
C ARG A 122 -7.90 -0.08 -14.58
N ARG A 123 -8.26 0.31 -13.36
CA ARG A 123 -8.31 1.73 -12.94
C ARG A 123 -7.16 1.99 -11.98
N TRP A 124 -6.21 2.82 -12.40
CA TRP A 124 -5.09 3.23 -11.56
C TRP A 124 -5.41 4.55 -10.87
N PRO A 125 -5.10 4.69 -9.58
CA PRO A 125 -5.23 5.98 -8.91
C PRO A 125 -4.34 7.01 -9.61
N THR A 126 -4.95 8.14 -9.98
CA THR A 126 -4.32 9.20 -10.78
C THR A 126 -3.47 10.16 -9.94
N ALA A 127 -3.52 10.09 -8.61
CA ALA A 127 -2.69 10.89 -7.74
C ALA A 127 -2.39 10.16 -6.42
N PRO A 128 -1.18 10.30 -5.85
CA PRO A 128 -0.97 10.01 -4.44
C PRO A 128 -1.83 11.00 -3.64
N PHE A 129 -2.70 10.46 -2.80
CA PHE A 129 -3.50 11.12 -1.75
C PHE A 129 -3.52 12.66 -1.76
N SER A 130 -4.69 13.26 -2.01
CA SER A 130 -4.85 14.73 -1.88
C SER A 130 -4.34 15.21 -0.51
N PRO A 131 -3.49 16.26 -0.45
CA PRO A 131 -2.95 16.83 0.79
C PRO A 131 -4.00 17.22 1.83
N ASP A 132 -5.25 17.41 1.41
CA ASP A 132 -6.37 17.88 2.23
C ASP A 132 -6.61 17.01 3.47
N ARG A 133 -6.35 15.70 3.40
CA ARG A 133 -6.53 14.81 4.56
C ARG A 133 -5.53 15.08 5.69
N HIS A 134 -4.33 15.58 5.39
CA HIS A 134 -3.34 15.89 6.40
C HIS A 134 -3.65 17.19 7.15
N LEU A 135 -4.36 18.14 6.51
CA LEU A 135 -4.79 19.39 7.13
C LEU A 135 -5.82 19.14 8.24
N GLY A 136 -6.77 18.22 8.03
CA GLY A 136 -7.78 17.88 9.03
C GLY A 136 -7.17 17.34 10.33
N TYR A 137 -6.19 16.43 10.21
CA TYR A 137 -5.45 15.93 11.37
C TYR A 137 -4.60 17.00 12.04
N ALA A 138 -3.95 17.88 11.26
CA ALA A 138 -3.18 18.98 11.83
C ALA A 138 -4.05 19.91 12.69
N VAL A 139 -5.24 20.29 12.19
CA VAL A 139 -6.20 21.12 12.93
C VAL A 139 -6.63 20.44 14.23
N GLN A 140 -6.91 19.13 14.21
CA GLN A 140 -7.25 18.38 15.42
C GLN A 140 -6.13 18.45 16.46
N TRP A 141 -4.89 18.20 16.05
CA TRP A 141 -3.74 18.24 16.96
C TRP A 141 -3.49 19.64 17.53
N PHE A 142 -3.62 20.70 16.72
CA PHE A 142 -3.50 22.07 17.20
C PHE A 142 -4.62 22.46 18.16
N ALA A 143 -5.86 22.01 17.93
CA ALA A 143 -6.98 22.24 18.84
C ALA A 143 -6.77 21.55 20.19
N LEU A 144 -6.30 20.30 20.19
CA LEU A 144 -5.92 19.55 21.39
C LEU A 144 -4.80 20.26 22.17
N ALA A 145 -3.73 20.69 21.47
CA ALA A 145 -2.63 21.43 22.09
C ALA A 145 -3.11 22.75 22.71
N ALA A 146 -3.96 23.50 22.01
CA ALA A 146 -4.53 24.75 22.50
C ALA A 146 -5.42 24.54 23.74
N ALA A 147 -6.24 23.48 23.75
CA ALA A 147 -7.09 23.15 24.89
C ALA A 147 -6.26 22.81 26.14
N VAL A 148 -5.20 22.00 25.98
CA VAL A 148 -4.28 21.67 27.09
C VAL A 148 -3.59 22.93 27.61
N LEU A 149 -3.12 23.80 26.72
CA LEU A 149 -2.46 25.05 27.09
C LEU A 149 -3.40 25.98 27.87
N ALA A 150 -4.65 26.11 27.41
CA ALA A 150 -5.67 26.93 28.05
C ALA A 150 -6.03 26.41 29.45
N ILE A 151 -6.21 25.09 29.60
CA ILE A 151 -6.47 24.45 30.90
C ILE A 151 -5.29 24.66 31.84
N GLY A 152 -4.06 24.43 31.37
CA GLY A 152 -2.84 24.61 32.16
C GLY A 152 -2.68 26.05 32.65
N LEU A 153 -2.87 27.03 31.77
CA LEU A 153 -2.79 28.45 32.12
C LEU A 153 -3.89 28.85 33.11
N ALA A 154 -5.14 28.42 32.89
CA ALA A 154 -6.25 28.70 33.79
C ALA A 154 -6.02 28.11 35.19
N TYR A 155 -5.49 26.90 35.27
CA TYR A 155 -5.14 26.26 36.55
C TYR A 155 -3.98 26.99 37.25
N GLY A 156 -2.92 27.32 36.52
CA GLY A 156 -1.76 28.06 37.06
C GLY A 156 -2.14 29.42 37.63
N LEU A 157 -2.94 30.20 36.89
CA LEU A 157 -3.42 31.51 37.33
C LEU A 157 -4.37 31.42 38.54
N ARG A 158 -5.22 30.38 38.61
CA ARG A 158 -6.11 30.14 39.76
C ARG A 158 -5.33 29.72 41.02
N ARG A 159 -4.24 28.97 40.87
CA ARG A 159 -3.39 28.55 41.99
C ARG A 159 -2.55 29.71 42.54
N GLY A 160 -1.91 30.49 41.68
CA GLY A 160 -1.13 31.66 42.11
C GLY A 160 -1.98 32.70 42.86
N ARG A 161 -3.25 32.89 42.46
CA ARG A 161 -4.20 33.77 43.19
C ARG A 161 -4.62 33.23 44.56
N ARG A 162 -4.55 31.92 44.81
CA ARG A 162 -4.87 31.31 46.12
C ARG A 162 -3.70 31.39 47.10
N GLU A 163 -2.47 31.23 46.61
CA GLU A 163 -1.26 31.33 47.43
C GLU A 163 -0.99 32.76 47.90
N VAL A 164 -1.24 33.78 47.06
CA VAL A 164 -1.10 35.20 47.45
C VAL A 164 -2.16 35.64 48.48
N ALA A 165 -3.32 34.98 48.53
CA ALA A 165 -4.39 35.31 49.48
C ALA A 165 -4.18 34.72 50.89
N HIS A 166 -3.14 33.90 51.11
CA HIS A 166 -2.80 33.28 52.40
C HIS A 166 -1.32 33.55 52.80
N GLY A 167 -0.76 34.69 52.36
CA GLY A 167 0.60 35.11 52.74
C GLY A 167 0.74 35.34 54.25
N PRO A 168 1.94 35.08 54.83
CA PRO A 168 2.13 34.80 56.26
C PRO A 168 1.87 36.03 57.15
N GLU A 169 1.19 35.79 58.28
CA GLU A 169 1.21 36.70 59.45
C GLU A 169 2.59 36.70 60.13
#